data_AF-A0A2W4L5P1-F1
#
_entry.id   AF-A0A2W4L5P1-F1
#
_cell.length_a   1.000
_cell.length_b   1.000
_cell.length_c   1.000
_cell.angle_alpha   90.00
_cell.angle_beta   90.00
_cell.angle_gamma   90.00
#
_symmetry.space_group_name_H-M   'P 1'
#
loop_
_entity.id
_entity.type
_entity.pdbx_description
1 polymer ?
#
loop_
_entity_poly.entity_id
_entity_poly.type
_entity_poly.pdbx_seq_one_letter_code
_entity_poly.pdbx_strand_id
1 'polypeptide(L)'
;MSELQARVRAPLTKAVVDLLKKQPPSVQAAVRAKAADAVERVELASRVDWIPLSIQLEILSALHTEVGPEGYDAFCTAHFAATVEQALVKSVFEGTIRVFGISPAALYKVFGKTWPVIASGCGVISIEGQAAPSGTTLHVTELPMNEREIDLFVRGFRATFQGVLDVVKKQGTVVMRSFDRDAGKAVYFATWS
;
A
#
# COMPACT_ATOMS: atom_id res chain seq x y z
N MET A 1 0.82 27.64 -8.49
CA MET A 1 1.37 26.74 -7.45
C MET A 1 1.68 25.44 -8.15
N SER A 2 2.94 24.98 -8.14
CA SER A 2 3.30 23.67 -8.71
C SER A 2 2.51 22.61 -7.95
N GLU A 3 1.69 21.81 -8.64
CA GLU A 3 1.08 20.63 -8.01
C GLU A 3 2.22 19.79 -7.41
N LEU A 4 2.11 19.52 -6.11
CA LEU A 4 3.07 18.64 -5.43
C LEU A 4 2.88 17.24 -5.99
N GLN A 5 3.86 16.79 -6.76
CA GLN A 5 3.87 15.44 -7.33
C GLN A 5 3.79 14.39 -6.23
N ALA A 6 2.84 13.46 -6.36
CA ALA A 6 2.69 12.31 -5.48
C ALA A 6 3.96 11.46 -5.47
N ARG A 7 4.45 11.09 -4.29
CA ARG A 7 5.72 10.41 -4.13
C ARG A 7 5.76 9.53 -2.89
N VAL A 8 6.53 8.47 -2.97
CA VAL A 8 6.72 7.47 -1.92
C VAL A 8 8.21 7.36 -1.57
N ARG A 9 8.51 6.94 -0.34
CA ARG A 9 9.89 6.70 0.07
C ARG A 9 10.47 5.53 -0.71
N ALA A 10 11.71 5.67 -1.18
CA ALA A 10 12.38 4.66 -1.99
C ALA A 10 12.35 3.24 -1.40
N PRO A 11 12.51 3.00 -0.08
CA PRO A 11 12.39 1.67 0.50
C PRO A 11 11.06 0.96 0.22
N LEU A 12 9.94 1.69 0.14
CA LEU A 12 8.63 1.10 -0.17
C LEU A 12 8.60 0.59 -1.61
N THR A 13 9.09 1.39 -2.55
CA THR A 13 9.11 0.98 -3.97
C THR A 13 10.17 -0.08 -4.23
N LYS A 14 11.31 -0.04 -3.53
CA LYS A 14 12.31 -1.10 -3.58
C LYS A 14 11.75 -2.44 -3.11
N ALA A 15 10.92 -2.44 -2.06
CA ALA A 15 10.23 -3.65 -1.63
C ALA A 15 9.32 -4.24 -2.73
N VAL A 16 8.74 -3.42 -3.61
CA VAL A 16 8.00 -3.91 -4.80
C VAL A 16 8.95 -4.65 -5.75
N VAL A 17 10.09 -4.05 -6.09
CA VAL A 17 11.09 -4.68 -6.99
C VAL A 17 11.70 -5.94 -6.37
N ASP A 18 11.94 -5.95 -5.06
CA ASP A 18 12.46 -7.13 -4.37
C ASP A 18 11.44 -8.26 -4.28
N LEU A 19 10.15 -7.95 -4.17
CA LEU A 19 9.09 -8.95 -4.26
C LEU A 19 8.87 -9.42 -5.70
N LEU A 20 9.08 -8.56 -6.71
CA LEU A 20 9.06 -8.97 -8.11
C LEU A 20 10.09 -10.06 -8.37
N LYS A 21 11.31 -9.97 -7.79
CA LYS A 21 12.36 -11.01 -7.91
C LYS A 21 11.94 -12.38 -7.37
N LYS A 22 10.86 -12.46 -6.59
CA LYS A 22 10.32 -13.72 -6.04
C LYS A 22 9.17 -14.30 -6.87
N GLN A 23 8.72 -13.60 -7.91
CA GLN A 23 7.68 -14.08 -8.83
C GLN A 23 8.21 -15.15 -9.78
N PRO A 24 7.36 -15.91 -10.50
CA PRO A 24 7.82 -16.82 -11.55
C PRO A 24 8.71 -16.11 -12.58
N PRO A 25 9.79 -16.74 -13.09
CA PRO A 25 10.71 -16.09 -14.03
C PRO A 25 10.03 -15.48 -15.27
N SER A 26 8.95 -16.10 -15.77
CA SER A 26 8.15 -15.56 -16.87
C SER A 26 7.49 -14.22 -16.52
N VAL A 27 6.90 -14.11 -15.32
CA VAL A 27 6.31 -12.87 -14.81
C VAL A 27 7.39 -11.81 -14.61
N GLN A 28 8.54 -12.17 -14.05
CA GLN A 28 9.66 -11.24 -13.87
C GLN A 28 10.11 -10.63 -15.20
N ALA A 29 10.31 -11.47 -16.22
CA ALA A 29 10.73 -11.05 -17.55
C ALA A 29 9.66 -10.15 -18.19
N ALA A 30 8.39 -10.52 -18.13
CA ALA A 30 7.29 -9.76 -18.71
C ALA A 30 7.12 -8.38 -18.06
N VAL A 31 7.19 -8.29 -16.72
CA VAL A 31 7.11 -7.01 -16.00
C VAL A 31 8.31 -6.12 -16.33
N ARG A 32 9.53 -6.67 -16.32
CA ARG A 32 10.73 -5.91 -16.68
C ARG A 32 10.72 -5.44 -18.13
N ALA A 33 10.12 -6.19 -19.05
CA ALA A 33 9.96 -5.75 -20.44
C ALA A 33 8.96 -4.57 -20.56
N LYS A 34 7.91 -4.55 -19.73
CA LYS A 34 6.86 -3.51 -19.78
C LYS A 34 7.18 -2.25 -19.00
N ALA A 35 8.01 -2.35 -17.95
CA ALA A 35 8.31 -1.28 -17.01
C ALA A 35 9.83 -1.16 -16.76
N ALA A 36 10.65 -1.35 -17.80
CA ALA A 36 12.11 -1.41 -17.69
C ALA A 36 12.69 -0.17 -16.99
N ASP A 37 12.36 1.01 -17.51
CA ASP A 37 12.85 2.30 -17.01
C ASP A 37 12.42 2.54 -15.57
N ALA A 38 11.16 2.19 -15.22
CA ALA A 38 10.65 2.33 -13.86
C ALA A 38 11.40 1.41 -12.88
N VAL A 39 11.64 0.16 -13.26
CA VAL A 39 12.39 -0.79 -12.43
C VAL A 39 13.83 -0.32 -12.23
N GLU A 40 14.51 0.08 -13.30
CA GLU A 40 15.89 0.58 -13.25
C GLU A 40 16.02 1.80 -12.32
N ARG A 41 15.11 2.78 -12.46
CA ARG A 41 15.07 3.96 -11.58
C ARG A 41 14.95 3.59 -10.11
N VAL A 42 14.13 2.60 -9.78
CA VAL A 42 13.96 2.15 -8.39
C VAL A 42 15.21 1.44 -7.87
N GLU A 43 15.85 0.62 -8.70
CA GLU A 43 17.10 -0.08 -8.37
C GLU A 43 18.25 0.90 -8.12
N LEU A 44 18.34 1.98 -8.90
CA LEU A 44 19.38 3.01 -8.78
C LEU A 44 19.14 4.03 -7.66
N ALA A 45 17.90 4.21 -7.20
CA ALA A 45 17.60 5.20 -6.15
C ALA A 45 18.36 4.92 -4.84
N SER A 46 18.65 5.94 -4.06
CA SER A 46 19.16 5.80 -2.70
C SER A 46 18.06 5.31 -1.74
N ARG A 47 18.41 5.04 -0.47
CA ARG A 47 17.43 4.68 0.58
C ARG A 47 16.66 5.88 1.13
N VAL A 48 17.17 7.11 0.94
CA VAL A 48 16.54 8.34 1.46
C VAL A 48 15.72 9.07 0.40
N ASP A 49 15.80 8.62 -0.85
CA ASP A 49 15.12 9.24 -1.98
C ASP A 49 13.59 9.14 -1.84
N TRP A 50 12.94 10.11 -2.49
CA TRP A 50 11.52 10.05 -2.81
C TRP A 50 11.38 9.66 -4.28
N ILE A 51 10.53 8.68 -4.55
CA ILE A 51 10.23 8.18 -5.89
C ILE A 51 8.83 8.65 -6.28
N PRO A 52 8.63 9.23 -7.47
CA PRO A 52 7.29 9.57 -7.96
C PRO A 52 6.36 8.36 -7.91
N LEU A 53 5.13 8.54 -7.44
CA LEU A 53 4.16 7.47 -7.32
C LEU A 53 3.91 6.79 -8.67
N SER A 54 3.85 7.56 -9.76
CA SER A 54 3.74 7.08 -11.14
C SER A 54 4.72 5.94 -11.49
N ILE A 55 5.97 6.00 -10.98
CA ILE A 55 7.00 4.98 -11.21
C ILE A 55 6.64 3.66 -10.51
N GLN A 56 6.15 3.74 -9.27
CA GLN A 56 5.66 2.55 -8.57
C GLN A 56 4.43 1.98 -9.28
N LEU A 57 3.51 2.83 -9.73
CA LEU A 57 2.27 2.41 -10.39
C LEU A 57 2.52 1.73 -11.73
N GLU A 58 3.53 2.17 -12.49
CA GLU A 58 3.93 1.52 -13.74
C GLU A 58 4.34 0.05 -13.51
N ILE A 59 5.16 -0.20 -12.47
CA ILE A 59 5.58 -1.55 -12.09
C ILE A 59 4.38 -2.39 -11.63
N LEU A 60 3.51 -1.81 -10.80
CA LEU A 60 2.33 -2.50 -10.28
C LEU A 60 1.30 -2.82 -11.37
N SER A 61 1.11 -1.93 -12.35
CA SER A 61 0.20 -2.15 -13.48
C SER A 61 0.72 -3.24 -14.43
N ALA A 62 2.03 -3.22 -14.72
CA ALA A 62 2.68 -4.30 -15.45
C ALA A 62 2.52 -5.64 -14.71
N LEU A 63 2.77 -5.67 -13.40
CA LEU A 63 2.59 -6.87 -12.58
C LEU A 63 1.15 -7.37 -12.60
N HIS A 64 0.17 -6.50 -12.34
CA HIS A 64 -1.25 -6.85 -12.33
C HIS A 64 -1.69 -7.48 -13.66
N THR A 65 -1.16 -6.99 -14.78
CA THR A 65 -1.44 -7.56 -16.10
C THR A 65 -0.98 -9.02 -16.22
N GLU A 66 0.14 -9.38 -15.58
CA GLU A 66 0.73 -10.73 -15.67
C GLU A 66 0.13 -11.72 -14.67
N VAL A 67 -0.14 -11.28 -13.43
CA VAL A 67 -0.59 -12.17 -12.35
C VAL A 67 -2.10 -12.14 -12.12
N GLY A 68 -2.78 -11.19 -12.76
CA GLY A 68 -4.21 -10.99 -12.61
C GLY A 68 -4.65 -10.47 -11.23
N PRO A 69 -5.97 -10.34 -11.03
CA PRO A 69 -6.57 -9.76 -9.83
C PRO A 69 -6.14 -10.41 -8.51
N GLU A 70 -6.20 -11.75 -8.44
CA GLU A 70 -5.90 -12.51 -7.22
C GLU A 70 -4.40 -12.50 -6.90
N GLY A 71 -3.56 -12.68 -7.92
CA GLY A 71 -2.11 -12.61 -7.76
C GLY A 71 -1.64 -11.22 -7.32
N TYR A 72 -2.30 -10.16 -7.81
CA TYR A 72 -2.02 -8.79 -7.40
C TYR A 72 -2.40 -8.56 -5.94
N ASP A 73 -3.56 -9.05 -5.51
CA ASP A 73 -3.99 -8.91 -4.11
C ASP A 73 -3.03 -9.67 -3.16
N ALA A 74 -2.57 -10.86 -3.54
CA ALA A 74 -1.55 -11.61 -2.81
C ALA A 74 -0.21 -10.83 -2.76
N PHE A 75 0.19 -10.21 -3.88
CA PHE A 75 1.39 -9.39 -3.94
C PHE A 75 1.31 -8.16 -3.03
N CYS A 76 0.21 -7.41 -3.05
CA CYS A 76 0.01 -6.24 -2.21
C CYS A 76 0.02 -6.59 -0.71
N THR A 77 -0.52 -7.76 -0.35
CA THR A 77 -0.47 -8.29 1.01
C THR A 77 0.98 -8.58 1.43
N ALA A 78 1.76 -9.25 0.56
CA ALA A 78 3.18 -9.49 0.80
C ALA A 78 4.00 -8.19 0.86
N HIS A 79 3.66 -7.20 0.05
CA HIS A 79 4.27 -5.87 0.04
C HIS A 79 4.02 -5.12 1.34
N PHE A 80 2.81 -5.21 1.90
CA PHE A 80 2.53 -4.68 3.23
C PHE A 80 3.41 -5.34 4.29
N ALA A 81 3.50 -6.67 4.31
CA ALA A 81 4.35 -7.40 5.24
C ALA A 81 5.83 -6.99 5.12
N ALA A 82 6.33 -6.79 3.90
CA ALA A 82 7.68 -6.28 3.68
C ALA A 82 7.85 -4.81 4.11
N THR A 83 6.79 -4.02 4.05
CA THR A 83 6.78 -2.59 4.41
C THR A 83 6.87 -2.40 5.93
N VAL A 84 6.14 -3.21 6.72
CA VAL A 84 6.18 -3.11 8.19
C VAL A 84 7.55 -3.50 8.77
N GLU A 85 8.35 -4.27 8.02
CA GLU A 85 9.72 -4.60 8.40
C GLU A 85 10.76 -3.52 8.02
N GLN A 86 10.36 -2.49 7.27
CA GLN A 86 11.28 -1.40 6.91
C GLN A 86 11.60 -0.54 8.14
N ALA A 87 12.88 -0.20 8.34
CA ALA A 87 13.34 0.55 9.51
C ALA A 87 12.57 1.85 9.78
N LEU A 88 12.07 2.51 8.72
CA LEU A 88 11.30 3.76 8.82
C LEU A 88 9.90 3.56 9.45
N VAL A 89 9.33 2.37 9.32
CA VAL A 89 7.95 2.05 9.74
C VAL A 89 7.95 1.11 10.94
N LYS A 90 8.92 0.21 11.00
CA LYS A 90 9.05 -0.86 11.99
C LYS A 90 8.95 -0.36 13.42
N SER A 91 9.72 0.67 13.79
CA SER A 91 9.73 1.21 15.15
C SER A 91 8.38 1.76 15.59
N VAL A 92 7.61 2.35 14.67
CA VAL A 92 6.26 2.86 14.95
C VAL A 92 5.27 1.72 15.16
N PHE A 93 5.36 0.66 14.34
CA PHE A 93 4.54 -0.53 14.50
C PHE A 93 4.86 -1.26 15.81
N GLU A 94 6.13 -1.52 16.10
CA GLU A 94 6.59 -2.14 17.35
C GLU A 94 6.19 -1.33 18.57
N GLY A 95 6.37 0.00 18.53
CA GLY A 95 5.95 0.90 19.59
C GLY A 95 4.44 0.84 19.85
N THR A 96 3.63 0.75 18.79
CA THR A 96 2.18 0.62 18.92
C THR A 96 1.79 -0.71 19.52
N ILE A 97 2.37 -1.82 19.02
CA ILE A 97 2.12 -3.15 19.57
C ILE A 97 2.48 -3.19 21.06
N ARG A 98 3.58 -2.53 21.46
CA ARG A 98 4.01 -2.46 22.85
C ARG A 98 3.04 -1.67 23.74
N VAL A 99 2.46 -0.57 23.25
CA VAL A 99 1.59 0.32 24.05
C VAL A 99 0.13 -0.15 24.06
N PHE A 100 -0.40 -0.60 22.92
CA PHE A 100 -1.82 -0.89 22.73
C PHE A 100 -2.13 -2.40 22.60
N GLY A 101 -1.09 -3.24 22.63
CA GLY A 101 -1.21 -4.66 22.32
C GLY A 101 -1.38 -4.92 20.82
N ILE A 102 -1.36 -6.21 20.46
CA ILE A 102 -1.61 -6.65 19.09
C ILE A 102 -3.13 -6.74 18.83
N SER A 103 -3.68 -5.79 18.08
CA SER A 103 -5.08 -5.83 17.65
C SER A 103 -5.26 -5.17 16.27
N PRO A 104 -6.23 -5.62 15.45
CA PRO A 104 -6.56 -4.97 14.17
C PRO A 104 -6.80 -3.46 14.32
N ALA A 105 -7.62 -3.08 15.31
CA ALA A 105 -7.98 -1.69 15.58
C ALA A 105 -6.76 -0.81 15.89
N ALA A 106 -5.80 -1.31 16.68
CA ALA A 106 -4.57 -0.57 16.98
C ALA A 106 -3.71 -0.38 15.73
N LEU A 107 -3.51 -1.44 14.93
CA LEU A 107 -2.66 -1.37 13.75
C LEU A 107 -3.26 -0.51 12.63
N TYR A 108 -4.58 -0.57 12.40
CA TYR A 108 -5.21 0.34 11.44
C TYR A 108 -5.00 1.81 11.87
N LYS A 109 -5.14 2.14 13.15
CA LYS A 109 -4.93 3.52 13.65
C LYS A 109 -3.51 4.02 13.41
N VAL A 110 -2.53 3.13 13.46
CA VAL A 110 -1.12 3.47 13.16
C VAL A 110 -0.95 3.79 11.69
N PHE A 111 -1.65 3.08 10.81
CA PHE A 111 -1.53 3.22 9.38
C PHE A 111 -1.71 4.69 8.92
N GLY A 112 -2.73 5.38 9.44
CA GLY A 112 -2.95 6.79 9.17
C GLY A 112 -1.83 7.71 9.68
N LYS A 113 -1.13 7.33 10.75
CA LYS A 113 -0.02 8.11 11.32
C LYS A 113 1.31 7.85 10.62
N THR A 114 1.54 6.63 10.14
CA THR A 114 2.78 6.26 9.44
C THR A 114 2.74 6.66 7.97
N TRP A 115 1.56 6.70 7.36
CA TRP A 115 1.41 7.02 5.94
C TRP A 115 2.14 8.30 5.49
N PRO A 116 2.03 9.45 6.17
CA PRO A 116 2.72 10.68 5.78
C PRO A 116 4.26 10.60 5.88
N VAL A 117 4.80 9.65 6.64
CA VAL A 117 6.26 9.43 6.78
C VAL A 117 6.83 8.78 5.51
N ILE A 118 6.02 7.94 4.87
CA ILE A 118 6.43 7.05 3.78
C ILE A 118 5.82 7.43 2.43
N ALA A 119 4.79 8.27 2.42
CA ALA A 119 4.08 8.74 1.25
C ALA A 119 3.72 10.22 1.39
N SER A 120 3.80 10.98 0.30
CA SER A 120 3.55 12.42 0.24
C SER A 120 2.74 12.71 -1.01
N GLY A 121 1.56 13.32 -0.84
CA GLY A 121 0.62 13.53 -1.95
C GLY A 121 -0.06 12.24 -2.45
N CYS A 122 0.01 11.13 -1.72
CA CYS A 122 -0.60 9.85 -2.10
C CYS A 122 -1.92 9.58 -1.36
N GLY A 123 -2.65 10.64 -1.00
CA GLY A 123 -3.82 10.58 -0.14
C GLY A 123 -3.54 10.54 1.35
N VAL A 124 -4.63 10.59 2.12
CA VAL A 124 -4.69 10.60 3.58
C VAL A 124 -5.53 9.42 4.03
N ILE A 125 -5.00 8.64 4.98
CA ILE A 125 -5.67 7.47 5.52
C ILE A 125 -6.20 7.81 6.91
N SER A 126 -7.51 7.61 7.12
CA SER A 126 -8.17 7.83 8.40
C SER A 126 -9.14 6.70 8.72
N ILE A 127 -9.58 6.65 9.98
CA ILE A 127 -10.53 5.66 10.48
C ILE A 127 -11.73 6.40 11.03
N GLU A 128 -12.91 5.88 10.74
CA GLU A 128 -14.16 6.39 11.28
C GLU A 128 -14.32 6.01 12.76
N GLY A 129 -14.44 7.02 13.63
CA GLY A 129 -14.81 6.86 15.03
C GLY A 129 -13.89 5.94 15.86
N GLN A 130 -14.48 5.28 16.86
CA GLN A 130 -13.81 4.19 17.57
C GLN A 130 -14.09 2.88 16.82
N ALA A 131 -13.03 2.14 16.48
CA ALA A 131 -13.18 0.80 15.91
C ALA A 131 -14.08 -0.06 16.81
N ALA A 132 -15.14 -0.61 16.22
CA ALA A 132 -15.99 -1.57 16.90
C ALA A 132 -15.19 -2.84 17.19
N PRO A 133 -15.60 -3.65 18.19
CA PRO A 133 -14.90 -4.89 18.53
C PRO A 133 -14.68 -5.85 17.35
N SER A 134 -15.55 -5.79 16.34
CA SER A 134 -15.58 -6.70 15.19
C SER A 134 -15.34 -6.01 13.84
N GLY A 135 -15.01 -4.71 13.80
CA GLY A 135 -14.81 -4.03 12.53
C GLY A 135 -14.55 -2.53 12.59
N THR A 136 -14.12 -1.96 11.46
CA THR A 136 -13.87 -0.52 11.33
C THR A 136 -13.97 -0.06 9.87
N THR A 137 -14.35 1.21 9.68
CA THR A 137 -14.34 1.87 8.36
C THR A 137 -13.04 2.64 8.19
N LEU A 138 -12.36 2.42 7.06
CA LEU A 138 -11.18 3.19 6.66
C LEU A 138 -11.54 4.12 5.50
N HIS A 139 -11.08 5.36 5.58
CA HIS A 139 -11.22 6.34 4.53
C HIS A 139 -9.83 6.66 3.96
N VAL A 140 -9.73 6.64 2.64
CA VAL A 140 -8.59 7.17 1.90
C VAL A 140 -9.09 8.37 1.11
N THR A 141 -8.62 9.56 1.44
CA THR A 141 -9.05 10.83 0.82
C THR A 141 -7.85 11.52 0.17
N GLU A 142 -8.09 12.59 -0.60
CA GLU A 142 -7.01 13.36 -1.25
C GLU A 142 -6.12 12.51 -2.18
N LEU A 143 -6.72 11.51 -2.82
CA LEU A 143 -6.02 10.65 -3.77
C LEU A 143 -5.47 11.46 -4.96
N PRO A 144 -4.27 11.13 -5.48
CA PRO A 144 -3.68 11.84 -6.62
C PRO A 144 -4.35 11.43 -7.93
N MET A 145 -5.47 12.06 -8.24
CA MET A 145 -6.35 11.66 -9.35
C MET A 145 -5.76 11.89 -10.75
N ASN A 146 -4.64 12.62 -10.84
CA ASN A 146 -3.87 12.79 -12.07
C ASN A 146 -3.03 11.56 -12.43
N GLU A 147 -2.89 10.57 -11.53
CA GLU A 147 -2.20 9.32 -11.81
C GLU A 147 -3.08 8.41 -12.67
N ARG A 148 -2.55 7.98 -13.82
CA ARG A 148 -3.27 7.14 -14.81
C ARG A 148 -3.81 5.85 -14.18
N GLU A 149 -2.99 5.20 -13.36
CA GLU A 149 -3.26 3.88 -12.79
C GLU A 149 -3.81 3.97 -11.35
N ILE A 150 -4.47 5.08 -11.01
CA ILE A 150 -5.00 5.35 -9.66
C ILE A 150 -6.00 4.29 -9.19
N ASP A 151 -6.79 3.69 -10.09
CA ASP A 151 -7.77 2.65 -9.74
C ASP A 151 -7.07 1.41 -9.18
N LEU A 152 -5.89 1.08 -9.72
CA LEU A 152 -5.09 -0.04 -9.27
C LEU A 152 -4.42 0.26 -7.92
N PHE A 153 -4.03 1.52 -7.70
CA PHE A 153 -3.54 1.99 -6.41
C PHE A 153 -4.62 1.88 -5.33
N VAL A 154 -5.83 2.34 -5.64
CA VAL A 154 -7.03 2.24 -4.79
C VAL A 154 -7.34 0.78 -4.49
N ARG A 155 -7.37 -0.10 -5.49
CA ARG A 155 -7.50 -1.55 -5.27
C ARG A 155 -6.44 -2.09 -4.30
N GLY A 156 -5.19 -1.68 -4.47
CA GLY A 156 -4.06 -2.12 -3.66
C GLY A 156 -4.28 -1.89 -2.16
N PHE A 157 -4.92 -0.77 -1.77
CA PHE A 157 -5.25 -0.51 -0.36
C PHE A 157 -6.12 -1.59 0.26
N ARG A 158 -7.07 -2.18 -0.49
CA ARG A 158 -7.90 -3.28 0.03
C ARG A 158 -7.04 -4.45 0.50
N ALA A 159 -6.10 -4.89 -0.33
CA ALA A 159 -5.19 -5.98 -0.02
C ALA A 159 -4.17 -5.61 1.06
N THR A 160 -3.65 -4.39 1.04
CA THR A 160 -2.79 -3.87 2.10
C THR A 160 -3.50 -3.84 3.46
N PHE A 161 -4.76 -3.42 3.50
CA PHE A 161 -5.57 -3.45 4.72
C PHE A 161 -5.93 -4.88 5.14
N GLN A 162 -6.11 -5.81 4.21
CA GLN A 162 -6.25 -7.23 4.52
C GLN A 162 -4.99 -7.77 5.22
N GLY A 163 -3.80 -7.38 4.75
CA GLY A 163 -2.53 -7.77 5.37
C GLY A 163 -2.39 -7.37 6.84
N VAL A 164 -3.11 -6.34 7.30
CA VAL A 164 -3.16 -5.99 8.74
C VAL A 164 -3.79 -7.13 9.55
N LEU A 165 -4.87 -7.74 9.06
CA LEU A 165 -5.53 -8.88 9.72
C LEU A 165 -4.62 -10.11 9.74
N ASP A 166 -3.88 -10.32 8.65
CA ASP A 166 -2.95 -11.44 8.53
C ASP A 166 -1.78 -11.32 9.52
N VAL A 167 -1.21 -10.11 9.67
CA VAL A 167 -0.13 -9.83 10.64
C VAL A 167 -0.58 -10.10 12.08
N VAL A 168 -1.81 -9.74 12.43
CA VAL A 168 -2.37 -10.00 13.78
C VAL A 168 -3.00 -11.39 13.90
N LYS A 169 -2.93 -12.21 12.86
CA LYS A 169 -3.48 -13.57 12.78
C LYS A 169 -4.98 -13.62 13.14
N LYS A 170 -5.75 -12.64 12.69
CA LYS A 170 -7.19 -12.57 12.89
C LYS A 170 -7.93 -12.95 11.62
N GLN A 171 -8.94 -13.80 11.77
CA GLN A 171 -9.85 -14.09 10.66
C GLN A 171 -10.72 -12.86 10.41
N GLY A 172 -10.87 -12.49 9.15
CA GLY A 172 -11.62 -11.32 8.76
C GLY A 172 -11.48 -10.99 7.29
N THR A 173 -12.16 -9.92 6.87
CA THR A 173 -12.20 -9.47 5.48
C THR A 173 -12.14 -7.96 5.40
N VAL A 174 -11.54 -7.46 4.33
CA VAL A 174 -11.61 -6.06 3.93
C VAL A 174 -12.27 -5.92 2.56
N VAL A 175 -13.33 -5.13 2.50
CA VAL A 175 -14.06 -4.82 1.26
C VAL A 175 -13.98 -3.33 0.96
N MET A 176 -13.81 -2.97 -0.31
CA MET A 176 -14.01 -1.59 -0.76
C MET A 176 -15.52 -1.34 -0.89
N ARG A 177 -16.04 -0.37 -0.13
CA ARG A 177 -17.47 -0.02 -0.12
C ARG A 177 -17.82 0.96 -1.23
N SER A 178 -16.95 1.94 -1.46
CA SER A 178 -17.14 2.95 -2.49
C SER A 178 -15.81 3.53 -2.93
N PHE A 179 -15.75 3.96 -4.17
CA PHE A 179 -14.68 4.78 -4.70
C PHE A 179 -15.29 5.88 -5.56
N ASP A 180 -15.17 7.11 -5.09
CA ASP A 180 -15.56 8.32 -5.79
C ASP A 180 -14.30 8.93 -6.40
N ARG A 181 -14.15 8.72 -7.71
CA ARG A 181 -12.99 9.16 -8.47
C ARG A 181 -12.91 10.68 -8.51
N ASP A 182 -14.03 11.35 -8.71
CA ASP A 182 -14.09 12.81 -8.86
C ASP A 182 -13.76 13.51 -7.54
N ALA A 183 -14.20 12.94 -6.41
CA ALA A 183 -13.86 13.45 -5.09
C ALA A 183 -12.47 13.01 -4.58
N GLY A 184 -11.81 12.06 -5.26
CA GLY A 184 -10.55 11.47 -4.81
C GLY A 184 -10.68 10.74 -3.47
N LYS A 185 -11.76 9.96 -3.31
CA LYS A 185 -12.11 9.30 -2.03
C LYS A 185 -12.46 7.83 -2.22
N ALA A 186 -11.84 6.96 -1.41
CA ALA A 186 -12.20 5.55 -1.30
C ALA A 186 -12.56 5.20 0.15
N VAL A 187 -13.55 4.33 0.32
CA VAL A 187 -14.01 3.86 1.63
C VAL A 187 -13.90 2.34 1.66
N TYR A 188 -13.30 1.83 2.73
CA TYR A 188 -13.11 0.40 2.97
C TYR A 188 -13.75 0.02 4.30
N PHE A 189 -14.23 -1.20 4.37
CA PHE A 189 -14.77 -1.76 5.60
C PHE A 189 -14.03 -3.05 5.93
N ALA A 190 -13.38 -3.05 7.09
CA ALA A 190 -12.69 -4.21 7.64
C ALA A 190 -13.53 -4.83 8.75
N THR A 191 -13.67 -6.16 8.75
CA THR A 191 -14.37 -6.93 9.80
C THR A 191 -13.53 -8.12 10.24
N TRP A 192 -13.61 -8.50 11.52
CA TRP A 192 -12.84 -9.61 12.09
C TRP A 192 -13.54 -10.29 13.28
N SER A 193 -13.07 -11.49 13.63
CA SER A 193 -13.44 -12.30 14.81
C SER A 193 -12.21 -12.67 15.65
#